data_AF-A0A2V8LT12-F1
#
_entry.id   AF-A0A2V8LT12-F1
#
_cell.length_a   1.000
_cell.length_b   1.000
_cell.length_c   1.000
_cell.angle_alpha   90.00
_cell.angle_beta   90.00
_cell.angle_gamma   90.00
#
_symmetry.space_group_name_H-M   'P 1'
#
loop_
_entity.id
_entity.type
_entity.pdbx_description
1 polymer ?
#
loop_
_entity_poly.entity_id
_entity_poly.type
_entity_poly.pdbx_seq_one_letter_code
_entity_poly.pdbx_strand_id
1 'polypeptide(L)'
;VDSVTSMAEPFPPNAPLQFGSDARTRVMLFATNLTLQAGEDTSVVTAEAEDGAALRYQLSVEAVLSVPDCPGITAVVVRLNDNLGDVGDVLIGITYHGMTSNRGRVGIGHIGGGPPDDPPIPTPTPTPTPTPTPTPTPTPTPTPTPTPTPTPTPTPTPNPTPTPTPVPAATPDLGPGASLHGKKVFPPDNPWNQDVSTMPVDPNSANLIASIGLNTGLHADFGTVYDGAPNGIPYVVVSGTQSLVIINFTAYGDESDPGPYPVPSNAPIEGGPNSSGDRHVLVIDRDHWKLYELGYAFPINNGASWNANCGAVFDLNSNALRPAGWTSADAAG
;
A
#
# COMPACT_ATOMS: atom_id res chain seq x y z
N VAL A 1 9.95 1.51 5.79
CA VAL A 1 10.81 1.23 4.63
C VAL A 1 10.57 2.32 3.60
N ASP A 2 11.62 2.85 2.97
CA ASP A 2 11.51 3.84 1.90
C ASP A 2 10.69 3.26 0.74
N SER A 3 9.67 3.98 0.28
CA SER A 3 8.65 3.46 -0.64
C SER A 3 9.17 3.19 -2.05
N VAL A 4 10.38 3.65 -2.38
CA VAL A 4 10.98 3.47 -3.71
C VAL A 4 12.12 2.44 -3.68
N THR A 5 13.00 2.51 -2.69
CA THR A 5 14.14 1.61 -2.52
C THR A 5 13.81 0.36 -1.69
N SER A 6 12.67 0.35 -1.00
CA SER A 6 12.27 -0.68 -0.03
C SER A 6 13.29 -0.92 1.10
N MET A 7 14.21 0.02 1.34
CA MET A 7 15.19 -0.07 2.42
C MET A 7 14.59 0.35 3.75
N ALA A 8 15.05 -0.21 4.88
CA ALA A 8 14.73 0.25 6.23
C ALA A 8 15.76 1.30 6.70
N GLU A 9 15.40 2.13 7.69
CA GLU A 9 16.31 3.15 8.20
C GLU A 9 17.57 2.52 8.83
N PRO A 10 18.74 3.19 8.76
CA PRO A 10 18.98 4.47 8.09
C PRO A 10 19.18 4.31 6.58
N PHE A 11 18.48 5.13 5.78
CA PHE A 11 18.69 5.16 4.33
C PHE A 11 19.85 6.11 3.98
N PRO A 12 20.59 5.84 2.89
CA PRO A 12 21.54 6.82 2.39
C PRO A 12 20.79 8.08 1.92
N PRO A 13 21.32 9.29 2.22
CA PRO A 13 20.70 10.56 1.79
C PRO A 13 20.67 10.72 0.27
N ASN A 14 21.40 9.87 -0.45
CA ASN A 14 21.43 9.77 -1.90
C ASN A 14 21.07 8.34 -2.35
N ALA A 15 19.97 8.21 -3.07
CA ALA A 15 19.55 6.96 -3.70
C ALA A 15 19.45 7.19 -5.22
N PRO A 16 20.33 6.59 -6.05
CA PRO A 16 20.18 6.67 -7.49
C PRO A 16 18.99 5.80 -7.91
N LEU A 17 17.94 6.44 -8.39
CA LEU A 17 16.70 5.79 -8.81
C LEU A 17 16.58 5.83 -10.34
N GLN A 18 16.37 4.67 -10.95
CA GLN A 18 16.11 4.56 -12.39
C GLN A 18 14.61 4.64 -12.64
N PHE A 19 14.11 5.83 -12.94
CA PHE A 19 12.71 6.04 -13.33
C PHE A 19 12.49 5.66 -14.80
N GLY A 20 11.26 5.26 -15.14
CA GLY A 20 10.89 4.89 -16.50
C GLY A 20 10.99 6.06 -17.49
N SER A 21 11.07 5.75 -18.78
CA SER A 21 11.19 6.75 -19.86
C SER A 21 9.89 7.50 -20.18
N ASP A 22 8.91 7.47 -19.30
CA ASP A 22 7.53 7.89 -19.57
C ASP A 22 7.28 9.38 -19.28
N ALA A 23 8.34 10.15 -18.98
CA ALA A 23 8.31 11.59 -18.66
C ALA A 23 7.29 11.96 -17.55
N ARG A 24 7.00 11.00 -16.69
CA ARG A 24 5.94 11.08 -15.67
C ARG A 24 6.52 10.98 -14.26
N THR A 25 7.79 11.31 -14.07
CA THR A 25 8.44 11.29 -12.76
C THR A 25 7.76 12.28 -11.81
N ARG A 26 7.31 11.76 -10.66
CA ARG A 26 6.83 12.58 -9.54
C ARG A 26 7.87 12.63 -8.45
N VAL A 27 8.01 13.79 -7.83
CA VAL A 27 8.75 13.99 -6.58
C VAL A 27 7.72 14.33 -5.50
N MET A 28 7.82 13.67 -4.34
CA MET A 28 7.04 14.00 -3.17
C MET A 28 7.89 14.85 -2.23
N LEU A 29 7.40 16.05 -1.90
CA LEU A 29 8.03 16.99 -0.98
C LEU A 29 7.22 17.04 0.31
N PHE A 30 7.89 17.09 1.46
CA PHE A 30 7.23 17.24 2.74
C PHE A 30 7.42 18.66 3.27
N ALA A 31 6.32 19.34 3.56
CA ALA A 31 6.31 20.72 4.02
C ALA A 31 5.58 20.86 5.36
N THR A 32 6.05 21.77 6.20
CA THR A 32 5.33 22.24 7.39
C THR A 32 4.59 23.54 7.09
N ASN A 33 3.60 23.89 7.91
CA ASN A 33 2.82 25.13 7.80
C ASN A 33 2.09 25.31 6.45
N LEU A 34 1.86 24.22 5.72
CA LEU A 34 1.08 24.19 4.50
C LEU A 34 -0.15 23.34 4.76
N THR A 35 -1.31 23.99 4.93
CA THR A 35 -2.60 23.31 5.05
C THR A 35 -3.57 24.06 4.15
N LEU A 36 -4.14 23.36 3.16
CA LEU A 36 -5.16 23.95 2.28
C LEU A 36 -6.39 24.37 3.10
N GLN A 37 -6.88 25.56 2.85
CA GLN A 37 -8.11 26.07 3.47
C GLN A 37 -9.34 25.47 2.81
N ALA A 38 -10.49 25.58 3.48
CA ALA A 38 -11.75 25.09 2.94
C ALA A 38 -12.06 25.78 1.59
N GLY A 39 -12.21 24.96 0.54
CA GLY A 39 -12.49 25.44 -0.82
C GLY A 39 -11.24 25.69 -1.68
N GLU A 40 -10.03 25.50 -1.13
CA GLU A 40 -8.79 25.52 -1.91
C GLU A 40 -8.51 24.15 -2.52
N ASP A 41 -7.83 24.16 -3.67
CA ASP A 41 -7.30 22.96 -4.33
C ASP A 41 -5.80 23.14 -4.62
N THR A 42 -5.19 22.21 -5.36
CA THR A 42 -3.75 22.26 -5.64
C THR A 42 -3.30 23.50 -6.40
N SER A 43 -4.19 24.25 -7.05
CA SER A 43 -3.85 25.44 -7.83
C SER A 43 -3.32 26.61 -7.00
N VAL A 44 -3.57 26.62 -5.68
CA VAL A 44 -3.03 27.66 -4.77
C VAL A 44 -1.58 27.39 -4.35
N VAL A 45 -1.03 26.24 -4.77
CA VAL A 45 0.38 25.85 -4.54
C VAL A 45 1.09 25.82 -5.89
N THR A 46 2.22 26.52 -5.99
CA THR A 46 3.10 26.45 -7.16
C THR A 46 4.43 25.84 -6.79
N ALA A 47 5.08 25.16 -7.74
CA ALA A 47 6.39 24.55 -7.54
C ALA A 47 7.33 24.85 -8.71
N GLU A 48 8.58 25.16 -8.40
CA GLU A 48 9.61 25.50 -9.38
C GLU A 48 10.93 24.79 -9.05
N ALA A 49 11.61 24.30 -10.07
CA ALA A 49 12.98 23.81 -9.99
C ALA A 49 13.95 24.81 -10.65
N GLU A 50 15.12 25.02 -10.05
CA GLU A 50 16.22 25.80 -10.64
C GLU A 50 17.46 24.92 -10.82
N ASP A 51 18.06 24.93 -12.01
CA ASP A 51 19.30 24.20 -12.32
C ASP A 51 20.57 25.05 -12.13
N GLY A 52 21.75 24.45 -12.35
CA GLY A 52 23.04 25.16 -12.20
C GLY A 52 23.28 26.29 -13.21
N ALA A 53 22.49 26.36 -14.27
CA ALA A 53 22.49 27.46 -15.24
C ALA A 53 21.49 28.58 -14.87
N ALA A 54 20.85 28.50 -13.69
CA ALA A 54 19.78 29.36 -13.24
C ALA A 54 18.54 29.34 -14.14
N LEU A 55 18.36 28.29 -14.95
CA LEU A 55 17.14 28.07 -15.70
C LEU A 55 16.07 27.52 -14.77
N ARG A 56 14.85 28.05 -14.91
CA ARG A 56 13.71 27.74 -14.05
C ARG A 56 12.69 26.91 -14.79
N TYR A 57 12.23 25.85 -14.12
CA TYR A 57 11.29 24.90 -14.66
C TYR A 57 10.07 24.86 -13.74
N GLN A 58 8.91 25.23 -14.30
CA GLN A 58 7.65 25.10 -13.59
C GLN A 58 7.27 23.63 -13.48
N LEU A 59 6.94 23.19 -12.26
CA LEU A 59 6.54 21.82 -11.94
C LEU A 59 5.02 21.79 -11.71
N SER A 60 4.35 20.75 -12.20
CA SER A 60 2.91 20.62 -11.98
C SER A 60 2.63 20.05 -10.60
N VAL A 61 1.89 20.77 -9.75
CA VAL A 61 1.43 20.25 -8.45
C VAL A 61 0.21 19.36 -8.68
N GLU A 62 0.37 18.06 -8.49
CA GLU A 62 -0.68 17.05 -8.74
C GLU A 62 -1.45 16.67 -7.49
N ALA A 63 -0.84 16.75 -6.31
CA ALA A 63 -1.51 16.46 -5.05
C ALA A 63 -0.93 17.24 -3.87
N VAL A 64 -1.79 17.60 -2.93
CA VAL A 64 -1.43 18.14 -1.61
C VAL A 64 -2.21 17.32 -0.58
N LEU A 65 -1.49 16.52 0.20
CA LEU A 65 -2.05 15.45 1.03
C LEU A 65 -1.61 15.61 2.48
N SER A 66 -2.53 15.42 3.43
CA SER A 66 -2.15 15.23 4.83
C SER A 66 -1.34 13.95 4.97
N VAL A 67 -0.27 13.99 5.76
CA VAL A 67 0.51 12.78 6.07
C VAL A 67 -0.13 12.09 7.28
N PRO A 68 -0.58 10.83 7.15
CA PRO A 68 -1.11 10.08 8.29
C PRO A 68 -0.13 10.07 9.46
N ASP A 69 -0.66 10.24 10.68
CA ASP A 69 0.09 10.23 11.94
C ASP A 69 1.19 11.29 12.10
N CYS A 70 1.32 12.22 11.16
CA CYS A 70 2.30 13.30 11.17
C CYS A 70 1.59 14.68 11.14
N PRO A 71 0.93 15.10 12.23
CA PRO A 71 0.20 16.37 12.26
C PRO A 71 1.14 17.55 11.98
N GLY A 72 0.72 18.43 11.07
CA GLY A 72 1.51 19.60 10.65
C GLY A 72 2.51 19.31 9.52
N ILE A 73 2.59 18.07 9.04
CA ILE A 73 3.32 17.71 7.82
C ILE A 73 2.33 17.45 6.68
N THR A 74 2.62 18.08 5.54
CA THR A 74 1.85 17.94 4.31
C THR A 74 2.76 17.45 3.19
N ALA A 75 2.31 16.42 2.49
CA ALA A 75 2.97 15.89 1.31
C ALA A 75 2.47 16.64 0.06
N VAL A 76 3.41 17.19 -0.71
CA VAL A 76 3.15 17.87 -1.99
C VAL A 76 3.77 17.03 -3.09
N VAL A 77 2.94 16.49 -3.98
CA VAL A 77 3.38 15.68 -5.12
C VAL A 77 3.50 16.60 -6.33
N VAL A 78 4.72 16.71 -6.85
CA VAL A 78 5.02 17.52 -8.04
C VAL A 78 5.48 16.62 -9.19
N ARG A 79 4.97 16.86 -10.39
CA ARG A 79 5.45 16.24 -11.61
C ARG A 79 6.59 17.07 -12.19
N LEU A 80 7.70 16.42 -12.54
CA LEU A 80 8.82 17.08 -13.19
C LEU A 80 8.42 17.67 -14.55
N ASN A 81 9.05 18.79 -14.91
CA ASN A 81 8.87 19.42 -16.22
C ASN A 81 9.47 18.54 -17.33
N ASP A 82 8.77 18.38 -18.45
CA ASP A 82 9.24 17.52 -19.56
C ASP A 82 10.54 18.02 -20.22
N ASN A 83 10.92 19.28 -19.98
CA ASN A 83 12.18 19.86 -20.45
C ASN A 83 13.35 19.65 -19.48
N LEU A 84 13.13 19.07 -18.30
CA LEU A 84 14.20 18.66 -17.38
C LEU A 84 14.83 17.36 -17.90
N GLY A 85 15.88 17.51 -18.72
CA GLY A 85 16.71 16.42 -19.20
C GLY A 85 17.80 16.02 -18.20
N ASP A 86 19.00 15.73 -18.70
CA ASP A 86 20.17 15.43 -17.86
C ASP A 86 20.85 16.72 -17.38
N VAL A 87 20.24 17.41 -16.40
CA VAL A 87 20.65 18.74 -15.93
C VAL A 87 21.49 18.72 -14.64
N GLY A 88 21.61 17.56 -13.99
CA GLY A 88 22.29 17.43 -12.71
C GLY A 88 21.39 17.80 -11.52
N ASP A 89 21.98 18.32 -10.46
CA ASP A 89 21.22 18.77 -9.28
C ASP A 89 20.35 19.99 -9.58
N VAL A 90 19.12 19.98 -9.09
CA VAL A 90 18.21 21.14 -9.07
C VAL A 90 17.77 21.47 -7.65
N LEU A 91 17.44 22.73 -7.40
CA LEU A 91 16.77 23.18 -6.18
C LEU A 91 15.27 23.36 -6.44
N ILE A 92 14.44 22.61 -5.72
CA ILE A 92 12.98 22.66 -5.84
C ILE A 92 12.40 23.44 -4.67
N GLY A 93 11.62 24.48 -4.96
CA GLY A 93 10.85 25.24 -3.98
C GLY A 93 9.35 25.16 -4.26
N ILE A 94 8.55 25.34 -3.20
CA ILE A 94 7.10 25.51 -3.31
C ILE A 94 6.68 26.88 -2.79
N THR A 95 5.59 27.41 -3.33
CA THR A 95 4.98 28.67 -2.87
C THR A 95 3.51 28.43 -2.58
N TYR A 96 3.05 28.86 -1.40
CA TYR A 96 1.66 28.77 -0.93
C TYR A 96 1.25 30.13 -0.35
N HIS A 97 0.16 30.72 -0.87
CA HIS A 97 -0.28 32.09 -0.50
C HIS A 97 0.82 33.16 -0.52
N GLY A 98 1.70 33.08 -1.53
CA GLY A 98 2.82 34.01 -1.69
C GLY A 98 3.99 33.78 -0.71
N MET A 99 3.90 32.80 0.19
CA MET A 99 5.02 32.36 1.02
C MET A 99 5.80 31.26 0.31
N THR A 100 7.10 31.46 0.12
CA THR A 100 7.98 30.47 -0.51
C THR A 100 8.72 29.66 0.55
N SER A 101 8.81 28.35 0.33
CA SER A 101 9.56 27.43 1.18
C SER A 101 11.07 27.64 1.07
N ASN A 102 11.83 27.03 1.97
CA ASN A 102 13.20 26.64 1.65
C ASN A 102 13.19 25.65 0.47
N ARG A 103 14.30 25.56 -0.26
CA ARG A 103 14.41 24.67 -1.41
C ARG A 103 15.10 23.36 -1.05
N GLY A 104 14.60 22.25 -1.58
CA GLY A 104 15.20 20.92 -1.46
C GLY A 104 16.04 20.58 -2.70
N ARG A 105 17.17 19.88 -2.51
CA ARG A 105 18.05 19.44 -3.61
C ARG A 105 17.63 18.07 -4.14
N VAL A 106 17.52 17.95 -5.46
CA VAL A 106 17.20 16.70 -6.16
C VAL A 106 18.11 16.54 -7.37
N GLY A 107 18.73 15.38 -7.55
CA GLY A 107 19.55 15.07 -8.73
C GLY A 107 18.72 14.55 -9.90
N ILE A 108 18.82 15.18 -11.07
CA ILE A 108 18.07 14.85 -12.28
C ILE A 108 19.03 14.42 -13.38
N GLY A 109 19.00 13.12 -13.72
CA GLY A 109 19.90 12.48 -14.68
C GLY A 109 21.26 12.09 -14.07
N HIS A 110 21.98 13.04 -13.47
CA HIS A 110 23.21 12.80 -12.69
C HIS A 110 23.24 13.62 -11.39
N ILE A 111 24.22 13.32 -10.53
CA ILE A 111 24.47 14.07 -9.28
C ILE A 111 25.55 15.12 -9.50
N GLY A 112 25.34 16.31 -8.95
CA GLY A 112 26.24 17.46 -9.06
C GLY A 112 25.83 18.44 -10.16
N GLY A 113 26.60 19.52 -10.34
CA GLY A 113 26.36 20.51 -11.39
C GLY A 113 25.21 21.50 -11.11
N GLY A 114 24.51 21.38 -9.98
CA GLY A 114 23.42 22.27 -9.62
C GLY A 114 23.84 23.62 -9.02
N PRO A 115 22.85 24.48 -8.73
CA PRO A 115 23.11 25.79 -8.14
C PRO A 115 23.66 25.64 -6.71
N PRO A 116 24.32 26.67 -6.14
CA PRO A 116 24.72 26.68 -4.74
C PRO A 116 23.53 26.47 -3.80
N ASP A 117 23.74 25.79 -2.66
CA ASP A 117 22.71 25.68 -1.63
C ASP A 117 22.29 27.08 -1.13
N ASP A 118 21.00 27.21 -0.82
CA ASP A 118 20.50 28.42 -0.16
C ASP A 118 21.17 28.60 1.21
N PRO A 119 21.40 29.86 1.64
CA PRO A 119 21.84 30.10 3.01
C PRO A 119 20.82 29.52 3.99
N PRO A 120 21.26 28.95 5.12
CA PRO A 120 20.37 28.35 6.10
C PRO A 120 19.36 29.41 6.60
N ILE A 121 18.08 29.14 6.39
CA ILE A 121 16.98 29.94 6.95
C ILE A 121 16.75 29.47 8.39
N PRO A 122 16.59 30.37 9.38
CA PRO A 122 16.27 29.96 10.75
C PRO A 122 14.97 29.15 10.77
N THR A 123 15.01 27.98 11.41
CA THR A 123 13.82 27.14 11.61
C THR A 123 12.76 27.94 12.37
N PRO A 124 11.53 28.10 11.84
CA PRO A 124 10.48 28.79 12.56
C PRO A 124 10.18 28.04 13.86
N THR A 125 10.21 28.74 14.99
CA THR A 125 9.81 28.19 16.29
C THR A 125 8.38 27.66 16.20
N PRO A 126 8.08 26.43 16.65
CA PRO A 126 6.71 25.91 16.61
C PRO A 126 5.79 26.88 17.36
N THR A 127 4.72 27.32 16.67
CA THR A 127 3.69 28.15 17.30
C THR A 127 2.93 27.26 18.29
N PRO A 128 2.75 27.68 19.56
CA PRO A 128 2.05 26.85 20.55
C PRO A 128 0.65 26.51 20.05
N THR A 129 0.31 25.23 20.05
CA THR A 129 -1.02 24.73 19.74
C THR A 129 -2.03 25.39 20.69
N PRO A 130 -3.07 26.10 20.19
CA PRO A 130 -4.07 26.70 21.06
C PRO A 130 -4.79 25.60 21.85
N THR A 131 -4.86 25.76 23.17
CA THR A 131 -5.62 24.89 24.05
C THR A 131 -7.10 24.91 23.63
N PRO A 132 -7.74 23.75 23.36
CA PRO A 132 -9.15 23.73 23.00
C PRO A 132 -9.98 24.34 24.13
N THR A 133 -10.75 25.37 23.80
CA THR A 133 -11.71 25.98 24.73
C THR A 133 -12.90 25.02 24.87
N PRO A 134 -13.39 24.71 26.09
CA PRO A 134 -14.53 23.83 26.27
C PRO A 134 -15.75 24.37 25.53
N THR A 135 -16.24 23.58 24.58
CA THR A 135 -17.46 23.90 23.82
C THR A 135 -18.67 23.85 24.75
N PRO A 136 -19.50 24.91 24.84
CA PRO A 136 -20.73 24.86 25.62
C PRO A 136 -21.68 23.81 25.05
N THR A 137 -22.23 22.97 25.92
CA THR A 137 -23.25 21.96 25.60
C THR A 137 -24.46 22.64 24.96
N PRO A 138 -24.87 22.26 23.73
CA PRO A 138 -26.05 22.83 23.11
C PRO A 138 -27.33 22.34 23.79
N THR A 139 -28.22 23.27 24.13
CA THR A 139 -29.59 23.01 24.58
C THR A 139 -30.40 22.41 23.42
N PRO A 140 -31.20 21.35 23.64
CA PRO A 140 -31.99 20.74 22.58
C PRO A 140 -32.99 21.74 21.99
N THR A 141 -32.85 22.01 20.70
CA THR A 141 -33.80 22.80 19.91
C THR A 141 -34.87 21.84 19.35
N PRO A 142 -36.17 22.17 19.41
CA PRO A 142 -37.22 21.30 18.88
C PRO A 142 -37.03 21.07 17.38
N THR A 143 -37.11 19.80 16.98
CA THR A 143 -36.99 19.32 15.61
C THR A 143 -38.13 19.88 14.74
N PRO A 144 -37.84 20.66 13.68
CA PRO A 144 -38.87 21.00 12.70
C PRO A 144 -39.24 19.78 11.85
N THR A 145 -40.54 19.60 11.65
CA THR A 145 -41.14 18.58 10.78
C THR A 145 -40.59 18.69 9.36
N PRO A 146 -40.15 17.59 8.71
CA PRO A 146 -39.59 17.66 7.37
C PRO A 146 -40.66 18.04 6.33
N THR A 147 -40.38 19.10 5.58
CA THR A 147 -41.05 19.42 4.32
C THR A 147 -40.55 18.47 3.24
N PRO A 148 -41.41 17.88 2.37
CA PRO A 148 -40.96 16.97 1.33
C PRO A 148 -40.03 17.68 0.32
N THR A 149 -38.80 17.18 0.21
CA THR A 149 -37.82 17.61 -0.79
C THR A 149 -38.21 17.07 -2.17
N PRO A 150 -38.21 17.89 -3.23
CA PRO A 150 -38.47 17.41 -4.59
C PRO A 150 -37.36 16.45 -5.04
N THR A 151 -37.79 15.34 -5.65
CA THR A 151 -36.93 14.30 -6.21
C THR A 151 -36.00 14.88 -7.29
N PRO A 152 -34.67 14.72 -7.21
CA PRO A 152 -33.77 15.14 -8.27
C PRO A 152 -33.97 14.28 -9.53
N THR A 153 -34.05 14.95 -10.68
CA THR A 153 -34.04 14.33 -12.00
C THR A 153 -32.69 13.64 -12.23
N PRO A 154 -32.65 12.39 -12.75
CA PRO A 154 -31.40 11.68 -12.96
C PRO A 154 -30.53 12.38 -14.01
N THR A 155 -29.30 12.70 -13.61
CA THR A 155 -28.23 13.14 -14.51
C THR A 155 -27.76 11.95 -15.35
N PRO A 156 -27.58 12.09 -16.68
CA PRO A 156 -27.13 11.00 -17.53
C PRO A 156 -25.74 10.51 -17.11
N THR A 157 -25.63 9.20 -16.91
CA THR A 157 -24.39 8.50 -16.58
C THR A 157 -23.38 8.66 -17.73
N PRO A 158 -22.13 9.11 -17.49
CA PRO A 158 -21.11 9.14 -18.51
C PRO A 158 -20.84 7.73 -19.04
N ASN A 159 -20.68 7.63 -20.36
CA ASN A 159 -20.35 6.39 -21.07
C ASN A 159 -19.02 5.83 -20.53
N PRO A 160 -18.93 4.53 -20.18
CA PRO A 160 -17.72 3.97 -19.60
C PRO A 160 -16.53 4.12 -20.55
N THR A 161 -15.45 4.70 -20.05
CA THR A 161 -14.14 4.73 -20.70
C THR A 161 -13.71 3.27 -20.94
N PRO A 162 -13.28 2.89 -22.16
CA PRO A 162 -12.87 1.53 -22.45
C PRO A 162 -11.71 1.12 -21.53
N THR A 163 -11.92 0.03 -20.80
CA THR A 163 -10.90 -0.60 -19.97
C THR A 163 -9.72 -0.98 -20.86
N PRO A 164 -8.47 -0.58 -20.53
CA PRO A 164 -7.31 -0.96 -21.32
C PRO A 164 -7.20 -2.47 -21.45
N THR A 165 -6.89 -2.95 -22.66
CA THR A 165 -6.66 -4.36 -22.93
C THR A 165 -5.49 -4.85 -22.06
N PRO A 166 -5.66 -5.89 -21.22
CA PRO A 166 -4.62 -6.33 -20.32
C PRO A 166 -3.41 -6.84 -21.10
N VAL A 167 -2.23 -6.27 -20.81
CA VAL A 167 -0.93 -6.83 -21.19
C VAL A 167 -0.86 -8.25 -20.58
N PRO A 168 -0.35 -9.27 -21.30
CA PRO A 168 -0.16 -10.60 -20.72
C PRO A 168 0.65 -10.47 -19.43
N ALA A 169 0.09 -10.93 -18.30
CA ALA A 169 0.76 -10.85 -17.01
C ALA A 169 2.11 -11.58 -17.09
N ALA A 170 3.19 -10.90 -16.72
CA ALA A 170 4.51 -11.51 -16.66
C ALA A 170 4.48 -12.69 -15.67
N THR A 171 5.22 -13.75 -15.98
CA THR A 171 5.17 -14.98 -15.20
C THR A 171 5.85 -14.73 -13.83
N PRO A 172 5.16 -14.94 -12.68
CA PRO A 172 5.67 -14.67 -11.31
C PRO A 172 7.04 -15.25 -11.00
N ASP A 173 7.95 -14.61 -10.28
CA ASP A 173 9.26 -15.21 -9.98
C ASP A 173 9.17 -16.44 -9.05
N LEU A 174 10.23 -17.25 -8.96
CA LEU A 174 10.30 -18.39 -8.03
C LEU A 174 10.97 -17.98 -6.72
N GLY A 175 10.56 -18.61 -5.62
CA GLY A 175 11.19 -18.50 -4.30
C GLY A 175 10.35 -17.78 -3.25
N PRO A 176 10.86 -17.68 -2.01
CA PRO A 176 10.17 -17.01 -0.91
C PRO A 176 9.94 -15.52 -1.21
N GLY A 177 8.71 -15.04 -1.01
CA GLY A 177 8.32 -13.64 -1.23
C GLY A 177 8.50 -13.15 -2.68
N ALA A 178 8.54 -14.06 -3.65
CA ALA A 178 8.85 -13.73 -5.03
C ALA A 178 7.75 -12.88 -5.69
N SER A 179 8.16 -11.89 -6.51
CA SER A 179 7.24 -10.98 -7.19
C SER A 179 6.23 -11.73 -8.07
N LEU A 180 4.95 -11.41 -7.93
CA LEU A 180 3.91 -11.91 -8.83
C LEU A 180 3.79 -11.09 -10.13
N HIS A 181 4.59 -10.03 -10.28
CA HIS A 181 4.58 -9.11 -11.43
C HIS A 181 3.18 -8.58 -11.76
N GLY A 182 2.38 -8.30 -10.73
CA GLY A 182 1.02 -7.78 -10.86
C GLY A 182 -0.02 -8.82 -11.32
N LYS A 183 0.34 -10.11 -11.42
CA LYS A 183 -0.64 -11.17 -11.67
C LYS A 183 -1.59 -11.25 -10.48
N LYS A 184 -2.86 -10.92 -10.72
CA LYS A 184 -3.90 -10.92 -9.68
C LYS A 184 -4.20 -12.34 -9.18
N VAL A 185 -4.44 -12.45 -7.88
CA VAL A 185 -5.07 -13.64 -7.29
C VAL A 185 -6.56 -13.59 -7.56
N PHE A 186 -7.16 -14.74 -7.88
CA PHE A 186 -8.56 -14.89 -8.30
C PHE A 186 -8.94 -14.21 -9.62
N PRO A 187 -10.05 -14.65 -10.25
CA PRO A 187 -10.64 -13.99 -11.42
C PRO A 187 -10.99 -12.51 -11.20
N PRO A 188 -11.06 -11.68 -12.27
CA PRO A 188 -11.41 -10.26 -12.17
C PRO A 188 -12.81 -9.98 -11.59
N ASP A 189 -13.74 -10.93 -11.70
CA ASP A 189 -15.10 -10.86 -11.15
C ASP A 189 -15.21 -11.44 -9.72
N ASN A 190 -14.09 -11.87 -9.14
CA ASN A 190 -14.04 -12.27 -7.73
C ASN A 190 -14.29 -11.05 -6.81
N PRO A 191 -15.04 -11.19 -5.70
CA PRO A 191 -15.22 -10.12 -4.73
C PRO A 191 -13.91 -9.47 -4.24
N TRP A 192 -12.82 -10.24 -4.11
CA TRP A 192 -11.50 -9.71 -3.74
C TRP A 192 -10.89 -8.75 -4.76
N ASN A 193 -11.31 -8.82 -6.03
CA ASN A 193 -10.82 -7.98 -7.11
C ASN A 193 -11.79 -6.85 -7.49
N GLN A 194 -12.91 -6.72 -6.77
CA GLN A 194 -13.91 -5.71 -7.05
C GLN A 194 -13.38 -4.31 -6.73
N ASP A 195 -13.46 -3.39 -7.71
CA ASP A 195 -13.11 -2.00 -7.49
C ASP A 195 -14.18 -1.31 -6.63
N VAL A 196 -13.80 -0.96 -5.40
CA VAL A 196 -14.67 -0.30 -4.42
C VAL A 196 -14.47 1.22 -4.35
N SER A 197 -13.58 1.79 -5.16
CA SER A 197 -13.17 3.21 -5.06
C SER A 197 -14.30 4.21 -5.30
N THR A 198 -15.36 3.78 -5.98
CA THR A 198 -16.53 4.61 -6.30
C THR A 198 -17.81 4.17 -5.59
N MET A 199 -17.72 3.15 -4.73
CA MET A 199 -18.89 2.65 -4.01
C MET A 199 -19.33 3.63 -2.91
N PRO A 200 -20.66 3.76 -2.67
CA PRO A 200 -21.13 4.53 -1.54
C PRO A 200 -20.65 3.89 -0.23
N VAL A 201 -20.27 4.73 0.73
CA VAL A 201 -19.98 4.28 2.10
C VAL A 201 -21.24 3.63 2.68
N ASP A 202 -21.09 2.46 3.29
CA ASP A 202 -22.20 1.80 3.98
C ASP A 202 -22.78 2.74 5.06
N PRO A 203 -24.10 3.00 5.09
CA PRO A 203 -24.73 3.86 6.09
C PRO A 203 -24.45 3.44 7.54
N ASN A 204 -24.13 2.17 7.78
CA ASN A 204 -23.80 1.61 9.08
C ASN A 204 -22.29 1.64 9.40
N SER A 205 -21.44 2.14 8.49
CA SER A 205 -19.98 2.16 8.64
C SER A 205 -19.51 2.75 9.97
N ALA A 206 -20.11 3.85 10.42
CA ALA A 206 -19.76 4.46 11.71
C ALA A 206 -19.99 3.52 12.91
N ASN A 207 -21.06 2.74 12.90
CA ASN A 207 -21.35 1.76 13.96
C ASN A 207 -20.40 0.56 13.89
N LEU A 208 -20.05 0.11 12.67
CA LEU A 208 -19.08 -0.97 12.47
C LEU A 208 -17.70 -0.58 13.00
N ILE A 209 -17.19 0.59 12.62
CA ILE A 209 -15.90 1.12 13.10
C ILE A 209 -15.94 1.31 14.62
N ALA A 210 -17.05 1.84 15.17
CA ALA A 210 -17.22 1.97 16.61
C ALA A 210 -17.21 0.63 17.35
N SER A 211 -17.76 -0.43 16.75
CA SER A 211 -17.77 -1.78 17.32
C SER A 211 -16.39 -2.46 17.34
N ILE A 212 -15.53 -2.12 16.37
CA ILE A 212 -14.14 -2.61 16.30
C ILE A 212 -13.27 -1.86 17.32
N GLY A 213 -13.46 -0.53 17.42
CA GLY A 213 -12.81 0.34 18.39
C GLY A 213 -12.20 1.57 17.74
N LEU A 214 -12.79 2.74 18.01
CA LEU A 214 -12.40 4.02 17.39
C LEU A 214 -10.97 4.48 17.72
N ASN A 215 -10.40 3.97 18.80
CA ASN A 215 -9.08 4.34 19.30
C ASN A 215 -8.13 3.14 19.35
N THR A 216 -8.53 1.99 18.79
CA THR A 216 -7.70 0.79 18.75
C THR A 216 -6.77 0.90 17.55
N GLY A 217 -5.46 0.85 17.77
CA GLY A 217 -4.50 0.76 16.67
C GLY A 217 -4.70 -0.53 15.90
N LEU A 218 -4.74 -0.44 14.56
CA LEU A 218 -4.73 -1.63 13.72
C LEU A 218 -3.33 -2.25 13.70
N HIS A 219 -3.28 -3.56 13.85
CA HIS A 219 -2.05 -4.33 13.64
C HIS A 219 -2.02 -4.79 12.19
N ALA A 220 -1.18 -4.15 11.38
CA ALA A 220 -1.04 -4.47 9.97
C ALA A 220 -0.19 -5.74 9.79
N ASP A 221 -0.80 -6.79 9.26
CA ASP A 221 -0.17 -8.11 9.13
C ASP A 221 0.13 -8.49 7.67
N PHE A 222 0.94 -7.66 7.00
CA PHE A 222 1.11 -7.69 5.53
C PHE A 222 2.13 -8.71 4.98
N GLY A 223 2.56 -9.70 5.76
CA GLY A 223 3.53 -10.72 5.29
C GLY A 223 4.93 -10.18 5.00
N THR A 224 5.30 -9.04 5.59
CA THR A 224 6.59 -8.34 5.41
C THR A 224 7.51 -8.52 6.63
N VAL A 225 8.48 -7.63 6.83
CA VAL A 225 9.28 -7.55 8.05
C VAL A 225 8.85 -6.30 8.82
N TYR A 226 8.56 -6.44 10.11
CA TYR A 226 8.27 -5.35 11.04
C TYR A 226 9.24 -5.42 12.22
N ASP A 227 9.88 -4.29 12.56
CA ASP A 227 10.89 -4.19 13.63
C ASP A 227 12.00 -5.27 13.56
N GLY A 228 12.43 -5.59 12.35
CA GLY A 228 13.47 -6.60 12.10
C GLY A 228 13.02 -8.06 12.23
N ALA A 229 11.74 -8.33 12.52
CA ALA A 229 11.15 -9.66 12.58
C ALA A 229 10.16 -9.90 11.41
N PRO A 230 10.02 -11.12 10.88
CA PRO A 230 8.93 -11.47 9.98
C PRO A 230 7.57 -11.14 10.63
N ASN A 231 6.69 -10.49 9.86
CA ASN A 231 5.40 -9.99 10.27
C ASN A 231 4.36 -10.46 9.25
N GLY A 232 3.31 -11.12 9.70
CA GLY A 232 2.33 -11.80 8.88
C GLY A 232 2.82 -13.09 8.26
N ILE A 233 2.02 -13.61 7.34
CA ILE A 233 2.21 -14.95 6.80
C ILE A 233 3.09 -14.87 5.54
N PRO A 234 4.32 -15.40 5.56
CA PRO A 234 5.17 -15.44 4.39
C PRO A 234 4.67 -16.48 3.37
N TYR A 235 4.95 -16.27 2.09
CA TYR A 235 4.66 -17.23 1.02
C TYR A 235 5.92 -17.60 0.24
N VAL A 236 5.84 -18.73 -0.49
CA VAL A 236 6.84 -19.15 -1.47
C VAL A 236 6.18 -19.46 -2.81
N VAL A 237 6.80 -19.01 -3.89
CA VAL A 237 6.36 -19.33 -5.25
C VAL A 237 7.18 -20.49 -5.79
N VAL A 238 6.50 -21.52 -6.29
CA VAL A 238 7.10 -22.73 -6.87
C VAL A 238 6.63 -22.93 -8.31
N SER A 239 7.37 -23.72 -9.08
CA SER A 239 6.92 -24.16 -10.40
C SER A 239 5.95 -25.34 -10.27
N GLY A 240 5.19 -25.62 -11.33
CA GLY A 240 4.30 -26.77 -11.41
C GLY A 240 5.04 -28.12 -11.43
N THR A 241 6.37 -28.09 -11.51
CA THR A 241 7.24 -29.27 -11.42
C THR A 241 7.80 -29.49 -10.01
N GLN A 242 7.43 -28.67 -9.04
CA GLN A 242 7.85 -28.85 -7.64
C GLN A 242 7.35 -30.20 -7.12
N SER A 243 8.26 -30.98 -6.55
CA SER A 243 7.94 -32.28 -5.96
C SER A 243 6.89 -32.13 -4.87
N LEU A 244 5.87 -32.99 -4.93
CA LEU A 244 4.84 -33.07 -3.90
C LEU A 244 5.38 -33.83 -2.68
N VAL A 245 5.02 -33.36 -1.49
CA VAL A 245 5.36 -33.97 -0.20
C VAL A 245 4.10 -34.35 0.56
N ILE A 246 4.20 -35.43 1.33
CA ILE A 246 3.09 -35.92 2.15
C ILE A 246 2.78 -34.89 3.24
N ILE A 247 1.50 -34.57 3.38
CA ILE A 247 0.97 -33.78 4.48
C ILE A 247 0.18 -34.72 5.38
N ASN A 248 0.57 -34.79 6.65
CA ASN A 248 -0.10 -35.55 7.69
C ASN A 248 -0.93 -34.60 8.55
N PHE A 249 -2.25 -34.65 8.40
CA PHE A 249 -3.15 -33.79 9.16
C PHE A 249 -3.34 -34.32 10.59
N THR A 250 -3.08 -33.47 11.58
CA THR A 250 -3.09 -33.82 13.02
C THR A 250 -4.34 -33.36 13.76
N ALA A 251 -5.21 -32.57 13.12
CA ALA A 251 -6.47 -32.10 13.72
C ALA A 251 -7.63 -32.16 12.71
N TYR A 252 -7.82 -31.11 11.90
CA TYR A 252 -8.97 -30.90 11.02
C TYR A 252 -8.78 -31.56 9.64
N GLY A 253 -8.31 -32.81 9.62
CA GLY A 253 -8.01 -33.53 8.37
C GLY A 253 -9.25 -33.83 7.53
N ASP A 254 -10.41 -33.95 8.15
CA ASP A 254 -11.72 -34.14 7.51
C ASP A 254 -12.32 -32.86 6.90
N GLU A 255 -11.81 -31.69 7.31
CA GLU A 255 -12.11 -30.38 6.74
C GLU A 255 -10.98 -29.84 5.84
N SER A 256 -9.99 -30.69 5.54
CA SER A 256 -8.83 -30.34 4.73
C SER A 256 -8.90 -30.91 3.33
N ASP A 257 -8.31 -30.21 2.36
CA ASP A 257 -8.10 -30.80 1.05
C ASP A 257 -7.06 -31.93 1.14
N PRO A 258 -7.28 -33.09 0.51
CA PRO A 258 -6.32 -34.18 0.58
C PRO A 258 -4.97 -33.79 -0.06
N GLY A 259 -3.87 -34.07 0.64
CA GLY A 259 -2.52 -33.99 0.09
C GLY A 259 -2.24 -35.09 -0.97
N PRO A 260 -1.01 -35.12 -1.53
CA PRO A 260 0.18 -34.35 -1.15
C PRO A 260 0.24 -32.94 -1.76
N TYR A 261 1.06 -32.04 -1.18
CA TYR A 261 1.19 -30.63 -1.59
C TYR A 261 2.60 -30.29 -2.10
N PRO A 262 2.79 -29.27 -2.96
CA PRO A 262 4.10 -28.89 -3.52
C PRO A 262 4.94 -28.04 -2.54
N VAL A 263 5.00 -28.40 -1.26
CA VAL A 263 5.72 -27.60 -0.25
C VAL A 263 7.23 -27.84 -0.37
N PRO A 264 8.04 -26.81 -0.72
CA PRO A 264 9.49 -26.98 -0.81
C PRO A 264 10.10 -27.10 0.60
N SER A 265 11.26 -27.75 0.72
CA SER A 265 11.93 -27.98 2.02
C SER A 265 12.35 -26.70 2.73
N ASN A 266 12.50 -25.60 2.00
CA ASN A 266 12.81 -24.27 2.51
C ASN A 266 11.59 -23.35 2.57
N ALA A 267 10.36 -23.89 2.56
CA ALA A 267 9.15 -23.08 2.70
C ALA A 267 9.21 -22.23 3.99
N PRO A 268 8.97 -20.91 3.91
CA PRO A 268 8.95 -20.07 5.08
C PRO A 268 7.73 -20.42 5.95
N ILE A 269 7.91 -20.34 7.26
CA ILE A 269 6.87 -20.58 8.27
C ILE A 269 6.65 -19.25 8.99
N GLU A 270 5.40 -18.87 9.19
CA GLU A 270 5.04 -17.71 10.00
C GLU A 270 5.69 -17.78 11.40
N GLY A 271 6.18 -16.64 11.87
CA GLY A 271 6.97 -16.55 13.11
C GLY A 271 8.34 -17.25 13.05
N GLY A 272 8.68 -17.88 11.93
CA GLY A 272 9.92 -18.61 11.70
C GLY A 272 9.91 -20.06 12.23
N PRO A 273 10.98 -20.83 11.94
CA PRO A 273 11.04 -22.27 12.24
C PRO A 273 10.83 -22.62 13.72
N ASN A 274 11.23 -21.72 14.62
CA ASN A 274 11.18 -21.90 16.07
C ASN A 274 9.92 -21.27 16.73
N SER A 275 8.98 -20.73 15.94
CA SER A 275 7.75 -20.14 16.47
C SER A 275 6.94 -21.16 17.26
N SER A 276 6.40 -20.73 18.41
CA SER A 276 5.38 -21.48 19.16
C SER A 276 3.97 -20.93 18.96
N GLY A 277 3.81 -19.88 18.14
CA GLY A 277 2.53 -19.25 17.84
C GLY A 277 1.88 -19.85 16.59
N ASP A 278 1.22 -18.98 15.83
CA ASP A 278 0.70 -19.34 14.51
C ASP A 278 1.86 -19.68 13.57
N ARG A 279 1.68 -20.76 12.80
CA ARG A 279 2.71 -21.42 11.98
C ARG A 279 2.14 -21.74 10.61
N HIS A 280 1.68 -20.71 9.93
CA HIS A 280 1.15 -20.81 8.58
C HIS A 280 2.26 -21.02 7.54
N VAL A 281 1.95 -21.79 6.50
CA VAL A 281 2.80 -21.97 5.31
C VAL A 281 1.94 -21.79 4.06
N LEU A 282 2.30 -20.83 3.22
CA LEU A 282 1.63 -20.53 1.96
C LEU A 282 2.54 -20.85 0.77
N VAL A 283 2.02 -21.62 -0.19
CA VAL A 283 2.75 -22.00 -1.41
C VAL A 283 1.91 -21.67 -2.64
N ILE A 284 2.45 -20.83 -3.51
CA ILE A 284 1.83 -20.52 -4.81
C ILE A 284 2.53 -21.34 -5.89
N ASP A 285 1.79 -22.23 -6.54
CA ASP A 285 2.22 -22.87 -7.78
C ASP A 285 1.93 -21.91 -8.94
N ARG A 286 2.99 -21.28 -9.49
CA ARG A 286 2.83 -20.24 -10.52
C ARG A 286 2.30 -20.77 -11.86
N ASP A 287 2.54 -22.05 -12.16
CA ASP A 287 2.26 -22.66 -13.46
C ASP A 287 0.83 -23.19 -13.51
N HIS A 288 0.34 -23.79 -12.42
CA HIS A 288 -1.06 -24.18 -12.28
C HIS A 288 -1.94 -23.09 -11.67
N TRP A 289 -1.33 -22.01 -11.17
CA TRP A 289 -1.99 -20.88 -10.49
C TRP A 289 -2.89 -21.34 -9.35
N LYS A 290 -2.29 -22.07 -8.41
CA LYS A 290 -2.94 -22.57 -7.20
C LYS A 290 -2.22 -22.08 -5.95
N LEU A 291 -2.99 -21.80 -4.90
CA LEU A 291 -2.49 -21.56 -3.56
C LEU A 291 -2.70 -22.82 -2.71
N TYR A 292 -1.67 -23.25 -2.01
CA TYR A 292 -1.71 -24.32 -1.02
C TYR A 292 -1.36 -23.72 0.34
N GLU A 293 -2.14 -24.06 1.34
CA GLU A 293 -2.03 -23.51 2.68
C GLU A 293 -1.93 -24.63 3.70
N LEU A 294 -1.12 -24.42 4.74
CA LEU A 294 -1.04 -25.30 5.90
C LEU A 294 -1.14 -24.48 7.17
N GLY A 295 -2.03 -24.92 8.08
CA GLY A 295 -2.19 -24.34 9.41
C GLY A 295 -1.41 -25.14 10.45
N TYR A 296 -0.72 -24.44 11.34
CA TYR A 296 0.08 -25.03 12.43
C TYR A 296 1.09 -26.09 11.93
N ALA A 297 1.93 -25.71 10.96
CA ALA A 297 2.75 -26.62 10.18
C ALA A 297 4.15 -26.88 10.79
N PHE A 298 4.60 -28.14 10.71
CA PHE A 298 5.90 -28.61 11.18
C PHE A 298 6.59 -29.50 10.12
N PRO A 299 7.78 -29.10 9.63
CA PRO A 299 8.52 -29.93 8.69
C PRO A 299 9.07 -31.17 9.39
N ILE A 300 8.97 -32.32 8.72
CA ILE A 300 9.53 -33.60 9.15
C ILE A 300 10.65 -33.99 8.20
N ASN A 301 11.78 -34.47 8.75
CA ASN A 301 12.96 -34.89 7.99
C ASN A 301 13.41 -33.82 6.97
N ASN A 302 13.66 -32.61 7.45
CA ASN A 302 14.07 -31.46 6.61
C ASN A 302 13.08 -31.16 5.46
N GLY A 303 11.77 -31.31 5.72
CA GLY A 303 10.72 -30.99 4.76
C GLY A 303 10.42 -32.09 3.74
N ALA A 304 10.89 -33.32 3.96
CA ALA A 304 10.49 -34.47 3.15
C ALA A 304 8.99 -34.83 3.33
N SER A 305 8.41 -34.44 4.46
CA SER A 305 6.97 -34.48 4.76
C SER A 305 6.65 -33.42 5.81
N TRP A 306 5.37 -33.17 6.06
CA TRP A 306 4.92 -32.17 7.03
C TRP A 306 3.79 -32.70 7.90
N ASN A 307 3.80 -32.33 9.17
CA ASN A 307 2.60 -32.38 10.01
C ASN A 307 1.93 -31.00 9.97
N ALA A 308 0.61 -30.95 9.87
CA ALA A 308 -0.17 -29.70 9.93
C ALA A 308 -1.53 -29.98 10.57
N ASN A 309 -2.16 -29.00 11.21
CA ASN A 309 -3.50 -29.19 11.75
C ASN A 309 -4.56 -29.28 10.64
N CYS A 310 -4.43 -28.43 9.63
CA CYS A 310 -5.34 -28.34 8.49
C CYS A 310 -4.59 -27.98 7.21
N GLY A 311 -5.24 -28.14 6.06
CA GLY A 311 -4.71 -27.69 4.78
C GLY A 311 -5.81 -27.32 3.79
N ALA A 312 -5.56 -26.27 3.03
CA ALA A 312 -6.48 -25.75 2.04
C ALA A 312 -5.80 -25.57 0.67
N VAL A 313 -6.55 -25.83 -0.40
CA VAL A 313 -6.12 -25.61 -1.77
C VAL A 313 -7.11 -24.71 -2.48
N PHE A 314 -6.63 -23.59 -3.00
CA PHE A 314 -7.41 -22.66 -3.80
C PHE A 314 -6.94 -22.66 -5.25
N ASP A 315 -7.87 -22.82 -6.18
CA ASP A 315 -7.62 -22.52 -7.59
C ASP A 315 -7.76 -21.01 -7.80
N LEU A 316 -6.64 -20.33 -8.01
CA LEU A 316 -6.60 -18.88 -8.16
C LEU A 316 -7.16 -18.41 -9.52
N ASN A 317 -7.60 -19.33 -10.39
CA ASN A 317 -8.38 -19.01 -11.58
C ASN A 317 -9.89 -19.19 -11.37
N SER A 318 -10.34 -19.48 -10.15
CA SER A 318 -11.73 -19.81 -9.86
C SER A 318 -12.31 -18.93 -8.76
N ASN A 319 -13.63 -18.71 -8.84
CA ASN A 319 -14.44 -18.14 -7.76
C ASN A 319 -15.07 -19.22 -6.87
N ALA A 320 -14.70 -20.49 -7.06
CA ALA A 320 -15.18 -21.60 -6.24
C ALA A 320 -14.74 -21.39 -4.78
N LEU A 321 -15.72 -21.41 -3.88
CA LEU A 321 -15.48 -21.36 -2.44
C LEU A 321 -15.26 -22.78 -1.91
N ARG A 322 -14.57 -22.88 -0.78
CA ARG A 322 -14.53 -24.11 0.02
C ARG A 322 -15.94 -24.50 0.46
N PRO A 323 -16.19 -25.79 0.79
CA PRO A 323 -17.43 -26.17 1.44
C PRO A 323 -17.67 -25.34 2.70
N ALA A 324 -18.90 -24.86 2.88
CA ALA A 324 -19.25 -24.02 4.02
C ALA A 324 -18.96 -24.73 5.35
N GLY A 325 -18.27 -24.03 6.26
CA GLY A 325 -17.91 -24.53 7.58
C GLY A 325 -16.60 -25.31 7.65
N TRP A 326 -15.89 -25.49 6.54
CA TRP A 326 -14.55 -26.08 6.56
C TRP A 326 -13.52 -25.07 7.05
N THR A 327 -12.69 -25.48 8.00
CA THR A 327 -11.56 -24.67 8.52
C THR A 327 -10.65 -24.17 7.38
N SER A 328 -10.33 -22.87 7.37
CA SER A 328 -9.20 -22.34 6.58
C SER A 328 -7.89 -22.56 7.30
N ALA A 329 -6.81 -22.60 6.54
CA ALA A 329 -5.49 -22.81 7.11
C ALA A 329 -4.85 -21.51 7.57
N ASP A 330 -5.17 -20.35 7.00
CA ASP A 330 -4.50 -19.05 7.17
C ASP A 330 -5.32 -18.01 7.96
N ALA A 331 -6.37 -18.45 8.66
CA ALA A 331 -7.36 -17.64 9.36
C ALA A 331 -8.23 -16.69 8.48
N ALA A 332 -8.10 -16.73 7.15
CA ALA A 332 -8.83 -15.86 6.23
C ALA A 332 -10.06 -16.50 5.54
N GLY A 333 -10.40 -17.76 5.84
CA GLY A 333 -11.48 -18.50 5.15
C GLY A 333 -12.60 -19.02 6.04
#